data_AF-A0A2D8UFZ4-F1
#
_entry.id   AF-A0A2D8UFZ4-F1
#
_cell.length_a   1.000
_cell.length_b   1.000
_cell.length_c   1.000
_cell.angle_alpha   90.00
_cell.angle_beta   90.00
_cell.angle_gamma   90.00
#
_symmetry.space_group_name_H-M   'P 1'
#
loop_
_entity.id
_entity.type
_entity.pdbx_description
1 polymer ?
#
loop_
_entity_poly.entity_id
_entity_poly.type
_entity_poly.pdbx_seq_one_letter_code
_entity_poly.pdbx_strand_id
1 'polypeptide(L)'
;MKLFFFSFLLYLIITCFSIENILAQNENHGKSIFNKELKFYHYDTSNGLSNNMVSSITQDDLGFIWIGTNSGLNRFDGSEFEKFDKENSGLLNNYIQQIVPSTNGNLYLATNSG
;
A
#
# COMPACT_ATOMS: atom_id res chain seq x y z
N MET A 1 -60.77 -28.37 13.05
CA MET A 1 -59.52 -28.89 12.48
C MET A 1 -58.90 -28.01 11.39
N LYS A 2 -59.65 -27.54 10.37
CA LYS A 2 -59.08 -26.74 9.26
C LYS A 2 -58.46 -25.39 9.67
N LEU A 3 -59.02 -24.66 10.65
CA LEU A 3 -58.46 -23.38 11.12
C LEU A 3 -57.10 -23.51 11.83
N PHE A 4 -56.93 -24.56 12.64
CA PHE A 4 -55.66 -24.82 13.34
C PHE A 4 -54.53 -25.15 12.37
N PHE A 5 -54.84 -25.88 11.30
CA PHE A 5 -53.87 -26.20 10.25
C PHE A 5 -53.39 -24.95 9.51
N PHE A 6 -54.30 -24.02 9.21
CA PHE A 6 -53.96 -22.76 8.52
C PHE A 6 -53.08 -21.84 9.40
N SER A 7 -53.39 -21.75 10.69
CA SER A 7 -52.58 -20.96 11.64
C SER A 7 -51.18 -21.56 11.85
N PHE A 8 -51.07 -22.89 11.89
CA PHE A 8 -49.79 -23.58 12.01
C PHE A 8 -48.93 -23.43 10.75
N LEU A 9 -49.54 -23.56 9.57
CA LEU A 9 -48.87 -23.38 8.29
C LEU A 9 -48.36 -21.94 8.13
N LEU A 10 -49.17 -20.94 8.54
CA LEU A 10 -48.76 -19.53 8.52
C LEU A 10 -47.60 -19.25 9.47
N TYR A 11 -47.60 -19.83 10.67
CA TYR A 11 -46.49 -19.72 11.61
C TYR A 11 -45.21 -20.35 11.06
N LEU A 12 -45.30 -21.53 10.44
CA LEU A 12 -44.17 -22.19 9.80
C LEU A 12 -43.56 -21.31 8.71
N ILE A 13 -44.39 -20.71 7.84
CA ILE A 13 -43.95 -19.79 6.77
C ILE A 13 -43.24 -18.56 7.34
N ILE A 14 -43.80 -17.94 8.39
CA ILE A 14 -43.20 -16.76 9.03
C ILE A 14 -41.84 -17.10 9.65
N THR A 15 -41.72 -18.25 10.32
CA THR A 15 -40.44 -18.68 10.91
C THR A 15 -39.41 -19.02 9.83
N CYS A 16 -39.81 -19.66 8.74
CA CYS A 16 -38.92 -19.97 7.61
C CYS A 16 -38.37 -18.69 6.97
N PHE A 17 -39.23 -17.71 6.69
CA PHE A 17 -38.83 -16.42 6.12
C PHE A 17 -37.91 -15.63 7.05
N SER A 18 -38.12 -15.74 8.37
CA SER A 18 -37.25 -15.09 9.36
C SER A 18 -35.86 -15.76 9.41
N ILE A 19 -35.80 -17.09 9.31
CA ILE A 19 -34.55 -17.84 9.31
C ILE A 19 -33.75 -17.55 8.03
N GLU A 20 -34.39 -17.51 6.86
CA GLU A 20 -33.73 -17.17 5.60
C GLU A 20 -33.08 -15.78 5.65
N ASN A 21 -33.76 -14.78 6.23
CA ASN A 21 -33.20 -13.45 6.40
C ASN A 21 -32.01 -13.42 7.38
N ILE A 22 -32.08 -14.17 8.49
CA ILE A 22 -30.98 -14.26 9.47
C ILE A 22 -29.75 -14.94 8.83
N LEU A 23 -29.95 -15.99 8.04
CA LEU A 23 -28.86 -16.67 7.33
C LEU A 23 -28.20 -15.76 6.29
N ALA A 24 -29.01 -15.01 5.52
CA ALA A 24 -28.51 -14.04 4.55
C ALA A 24 -27.68 -12.91 5.18
N GLN A 25 -28.05 -12.44 6.39
CA GLN A 25 -27.26 -11.46 7.13
C GLN A 25 -25.93 -12.07 7.61
N ASN A 26 -25.93 -13.33 8.04
CA ASN A 26 -24.73 -14.02 8.55
C ASN A 26 -23.68 -14.31 7.46
N GLU A 27 -24.12 -14.58 6.22
CA GLU A 27 -23.22 -14.75 5.07
C GLU A 27 -22.50 -13.46 4.66
N ASN A 28 -23.08 -12.29 4.96
CA ASN A 28 -22.50 -10.99 4.62
C ASN A 28 -21.50 -10.49 5.66
N HIS A 29 -21.56 -10.96 6.90
CA HIS A 29 -20.64 -10.56 7.97
C HIS A 29 -19.23 -11.16 7.84
N GLY A 30 -19.03 -12.19 7.00
CA GLY A 30 -17.73 -12.81 6.72
C GLY A 30 -17.09 -12.40 5.40
N LYS A 31 -17.77 -11.61 4.57
CA LYS A 31 -17.25 -11.18 3.26
C LYS A 31 -16.28 -10.03 3.48
N SER A 32 -15.00 -10.39 3.62
CA SER A 32 -13.85 -9.47 3.73
C SER A 32 -14.07 -8.19 2.93
N ILE A 33 -14.22 -7.08 3.65
CA ILE A 33 -14.36 -5.71 3.10
C ILE A 33 -13.05 -5.24 2.42
N PHE A 34 -12.06 -6.14 2.32
CA PHE A 34 -10.71 -5.88 1.84
C PHE A 34 -10.25 -6.90 0.79
N ASN A 35 -11.09 -7.26 -0.17
CA ASN A 35 -10.64 -7.94 -1.38
C ASN A 35 -10.04 -6.92 -2.39
N LYS A 36 -9.05 -6.14 -1.96
CA LYS A 36 -8.26 -5.32 -2.88
C LYS A 36 -7.15 -6.20 -3.43
N GLU A 37 -7.23 -6.55 -4.70
CA GLU A 37 -6.14 -7.23 -5.40
C GLU A 37 -4.88 -6.36 -5.33
N LEU A 38 -3.78 -6.95 -4.84
CA LEU A 38 -2.48 -6.30 -4.81
C LEU A 38 -1.88 -6.32 -6.22
N LYS A 39 -1.50 -5.14 -6.72
CA LYS A 39 -0.74 -5.01 -7.96
C LYS A 39 0.72 -4.72 -7.61
N PHE A 40 1.62 -5.44 -8.27
CA PHE A 40 3.06 -5.25 -8.13
C PHE A 40 3.60 -4.59 -9.39
N TYR A 41 4.43 -3.58 -9.20
CA TYR A 41 5.11 -2.87 -10.28
C TYR A 41 6.61 -3.10 -10.11
N HIS A 42 7.29 -3.33 -11.23
CA HIS A 42 8.74 -3.49 -11.25
C HIS A 42 9.36 -2.22 -11.82
N TYR A 43 10.33 -1.67 -11.10
CA TYR A 43 11.09 -0.50 -11.53
C TYR A 43 12.57 -0.83 -11.47
N ASP A 44 13.25 -0.61 -12.58
CA ASP A 44 14.70 -0.79 -12.71
C ASP A 44 15.33 0.45 -13.38
N THR A 45 16.61 0.35 -13.75
CA THR A 45 17.32 1.42 -14.44
C THR A 45 16.69 1.88 -15.76
N SER A 46 15.99 0.99 -16.48
CA SER A 46 15.27 1.33 -17.71
C SER A 46 14.03 2.17 -17.44
N ASN A 47 13.47 2.11 -16.23
CA ASN A 47 12.35 2.94 -15.79
C ASN A 47 12.78 4.27 -15.18
N GLY A 48 14.08 4.53 -15.07
CA GLY A 48 14.60 5.77 -14.50
C GLY A 48 15.15 5.64 -13.09
N LEU A 49 15.27 4.45 -12.50
CA LEU A 49 16.06 4.28 -11.28
C LEU A 49 17.55 4.51 -11.58
N SER A 50 18.32 5.07 -10.64
CA SER A 50 19.76 5.31 -10.87
C SER A 50 20.62 4.04 -10.76
N ASN A 51 20.22 3.05 -9.95
CA ASN A 51 20.86 1.74 -9.85
C ASN A 51 19.87 0.69 -9.31
N ASN A 52 19.96 -0.55 -9.79
CA ASN A 52 19.10 -1.66 -9.33
C ASN A 52 19.41 -2.16 -7.92
N MET A 53 20.59 -1.80 -7.37
CA MET A 53 20.93 -2.08 -5.97
C MET A 53 20.36 -0.97 -5.08
N VAL A 54 19.18 -1.23 -4.54
CA VAL A 54 18.47 -0.35 -3.58
C VAL A 54 18.87 -0.72 -2.15
N SER A 55 19.31 0.27 -1.39
CA SER A 55 19.76 0.11 0.01
C SER A 55 18.77 0.66 1.02
N SER A 56 17.98 1.67 0.64
CA SER A 56 17.07 2.39 1.54
C SER A 56 15.87 2.93 0.79
N ILE A 57 14.69 2.87 1.42
CA ILE A 57 13.45 3.47 0.92
C ILE A 57 12.78 4.18 2.09
N THR A 58 12.34 5.42 1.88
CA THR A 58 11.52 6.16 2.85
C THR A 58 10.51 7.05 2.13
N GLN A 59 9.48 7.50 2.84
CA GLN A 59 8.52 8.47 2.33
C GLN A 59 8.64 9.76 3.15
N ASP A 60 8.60 10.90 2.48
CA ASP A 60 8.56 12.20 3.14
C ASP A 60 7.12 12.65 3.47
N ASP A 61 6.98 13.74 4.22
CA ASP A 61 5.68 14.29 4.62
C ASP A 61 4.86 14.86 3.44
N LEU A 62 5.49 15.06 2.28
CA LEU A 62 4.81 15.48 1.05
C LEU A 62 4.31 14.30 0.22
N GLY A 63 4.66 13.08 0.61
CA GLY A 63 4.25 11.84 -0.03
C GLY A 63 5.22 11.32 -1.09
N PHE A 64 6.36 11.99 -1.33
CA PHE A 64 7.37 11.50 -2.26
C PHE A 64 8.12 10.30 -1.67
N ILE A 65 8.43 9.33 -2.52
CA ILE A 65 9.22 8.16 -2.14
C ILE A 65 10.69 8.43 -2.48
N TRP A 66 11.53 8.36 -1.47
CA TRP A 66 12.97 8.54 -1.59
C TRP A 66 13.68 7.20 -1.55
N ILE A 67 14.51 6.94 -2.56
CA ILE A 67 15.13 5.64 -2.81
C ILE A 67 16.64 5.84 -2.93
N GLY A 68 17.36 5.28 -1.96
CA GLY A 68 18.81 5.26 -1.91
C GLY A 68 19.33 4.07 -2.69
N THR A 69 20.33 4.33 -3.55
CA THR A 69 20.96 3.29 -4.36
C THR A 69 22.48 3.41 -4.32
N ASN A 70 23.18 2.47 -4.96
CA ASN A 70 24.63 2.54 -5.12
C ASN A 70 25.11 3.66 -6.08
N SER A 71 24.22 4.25 -6.89
CA SER A 71 24.56 5.29 -7.87
C SER A 71 23.76 6.58 -7.67
N GLY A 72 23.30 6.85 -6.45
CA GLY A 72 22.66 8.12 -6.07
C GLY A 72 21.31 7.94 -5.40
N LEU A 73 20.71 9.08 -5.08
CA LEU A 73 19.39 9.21 -4.48
C LEU A 73 18.35 9.42 -5.60
N ASN A 74 17.19 8.79 -5.48
CA ASN A 74 16.08 8.99 -6.39
C ASN A 74 14.86 9.49 -5.61
N ARG A 75 14.15 10.47 -6.16
CA ARG A 75 12.81 10.87 -5.69
C ARG A 75 11.79 10.35 -6.69
N PHE A 76 10.76 9.68 -6.20
CA PHE A 76 9.68 9.12 -6.99
C PHE A 76 8.34 9.71 -6.58
N ASP A 77 7.58 10.20 -7.56
CA ASP A 77 6.28 10.85 -7.36
C ASP A 77 5.07 9.92 -7.62
N GLY A 78 5.33 8.66 -7.97
CA GLY A 78 4.31 7.70 -8.39
C GLY A 78 4.28 7.45 -9.90
N SER A 79 4.95 8.29 -10.69
CA SER A 79 5.06 8.20 -12.14
C SER A 79 6.51 8.22 -12.61
N GLU A 80 7.30 9.19 -12.14
CA GLU A 80 8.64 9.48 -12.64
C GLU A 80 9.68 9.51 -11.52
N PHE A 81 10.94 9.23 -11.89
CA PHE A 81 12.09 9.33 -11.00
C PHE A 81 12.91 10.57 -11.34
N GLU A 82 13.21 11.37 -10.31
CA GLU A 82 14.24 12.39 -10.36
C GLU A 82 15.51 11.88 -9.67
N LYS A 83 16.66 12.07 -10.32
CA LYS A 83 17.95 11.51 -9.88
C LYS A 83 18.87 12.59 -9.32
N PHE A 84 19.43 12.31 -8.14
CA PHE A 84 20.41 13.16 -7.48
C PHE A 84 21.71 12.37 -7.27
N ASP A 85 22.81 12.92 -7.80
CA ASP A 85 24.15 12.37 -7.69
C ASP A 85 25.17 13.49 -7.39
N LYS A 86 26.44 13.09 -7.20
CA LYS A 86 27.52 14.02 -6.88
C LYS A 86 27.76 15.10 -7.92
N GLU A 87 27.38 14.87 -9.18
CA GLU A 87 27.62 15.82 -10.27
C GLU A 87 26.52 16.89 -10.33
N ASN A 88 25.29 16.55 -9.92
CA ASN A 88 24.14 17.42 -10.15
C ASN A 88 23.48 18.01 -8.89
N SER A 89 23.84 17.54 -7.69
CA SER A 89 23.08 17.86 -6.48
C SER A 89 23.93 18.17 -5.24
N GLY A 90 25.26 18.14 -5.38
CA GLY A 90 26.18 18.38 -4.26
C GLY A 90 26.27 17.22 -3.27
N LEU A 91 25.70 16.05 -3.60
CA LEU A 91 25.96 14.82 -2.86
C LEU A 91 27.46 14.51 -2.81
N LEU A 92 27.99 14.22 -1.63
CA LEU A 92 29.43 13.91 -1.48
C LEU A 92 29.79 12.51 -1.98
N ASN A 93 28.81 11.61 -2.05
CA ASN A 93 28.99 10.23 -2.49
C ASN A 93 27.67 9.69 -3.07
N ASN A 94 27.75 8.93 -4.15
CA ASN A 94 26.60 8.31 -4.80
C ASN A 94 26.12 7.05 -4.06
N TYR A 95 26.94 6.48 -3.18
CA TYR A 95 26.60 5.28 -2.42
C TYR A 95 25.76 5.65 -1.20
N ILE A 96 24.43 5.62 -1.36
CA ILE A 96 23.48 5.89 -0.27
C ILE A 96 23.30 4.61 0.51
N GLN A 97 23.48 4.64 1.84
CA GLN A 97 23.26 3.49 2.71
C GLN A 97 21.94 3.58 3.45
N GLN A 98 21.58 4.79 3.88
CA GLN A 98 20.37 5.02 4.66
C GLN A 98 19.85 6.43 4.36
N ILE A 99 18.52 6.54 4.34
CA ILE A 99 17.80 7.81 4.27
C ILE A 99 16.95 7.92 5.53
N VAL A 100 17.10 9.03 6.26
CA VAL A 100 16.30 9.32 7.45
C VAL A 100 15.62 10.67 7.25
N PRO A 101 14.28 10.71 7.20
CA PRO A 101 13.54 11.97 7.19
C PRO A 101 13.87 12.81 8.42
N SER A 102 14.02 14.11 8.21
CA SER A 102 14.21 15.10 9.27
C SER A 102 12.98 15.99 9.40
N THR A 103 12.84 16.62 10.55
CA THR A 103 11.84 17.67 10.75
C THR A 103 12.07 18.80 9.74
N ASN A 104 10.99 19.32 9.16
CA ASN A 104 10.95 20.40 8.15
C ASN A 104 11.24 19.96 6.70
N GLY A 105 10.96 18.70 6.35
CA GLY A 105 11.04 18.23 4.96
C GLY A 105 12.46 18.03 4.42
N ASN A 106 13.47 18.02 5.31
CA ASN A 106 14.84 17.68 4.97
C ASN A 106 15.07 16.17 5.08
N LEU A 107 16.14 15.68 4.45
CA LEU A 107 16.59 14.29 4.57
C LEU A 107 18.03 14.25 5.08
N TYR A 108 18.29 13.34 6.02
CA TYR A 108 19.66 12.93 6.36
C TYR A 108 20.03 11.69 5.55
N LEU A 109 21.20 11.72 4.92
CA LEU A 109 21.72 10.64 4.09
C LEU A 109 22.98 10.10 4.75
N ALA A 110 23.03 8.80 5.01
CA ALA A 110 24.27 8.13 5.40
C ALA A 110 25.00 7.67 4.13
N THR A 111 26.23 8.14 3.92
CA THR A 111 27.08 7.73 2.81
C THR A 111 28.44 7.22 3.31
N ASN A 112 29.22 6.58 2.44
CA ASN A 112 30.59 6.16 2.78
C ASN A 112 31.57 7.33 2.99
N SER A 113 31.18 8.54 2.60
CA SER A 113 32.02 9.74 2.73
C SER A 113 31.61 10.65 3.90
N GLY A 114 30.72 10.17 4.77
CA GLY A 114 30.03 10.99 5.78
C GLY A 114 28.58 11.24 5.42
#